data_AF-A0A9E0DSP3-F1
#
_entry.id   AF-A0A9E0DSP3-F1
#
_cell.length_a   1.000
_cell.length_b   1.000
_cell.length_c   1.000
_cell.angle_alpha   90.00
_cell.angle_beta   90.00
_cell.angle_gamma   90.00
#
_symmetry.space_group_name_H-M   'P 1'
#
loop_
_entity.id
_entity.type
_entity.pdbx_description
1 polymer ?
#
loop_
_entity_poly.entity_id
_entity_poly.type
_entity_poly.pdbx_seq_one_letter_code
_entity_poly.pdbx_strand_id
1 'polypeptide(L)' 'MGIRVGREFGGNDRHQMYGYVNVLHEFMGETGVFAYDNSGAFRSEKTNKGTWMTVGLGGSTQLNDQTSVFFVV' A
#
# COMPACT_ATOMS: atom_id res chain seq x y z
N MET A 1 2.91 -3.96 8.36
CA MET A 1 4.33 -3.73 8.74
C MET A 1 5.19 -3.87 7.51
N GLY A 2 6.31 -3.15 7.42
CA GLY A 2 7.17 -3.26 6.24
C GLY A 2 8.55 -2.67 6.44
N ILE A 3 9.47 -3.08 5.58
CA ILE A 3 10.85 -2.61 5.54
C ILE A 3 11.19 -2.20 4.11
N ARG A 4 11.93 -1.09 3.98
CA ARG A 4 12.51 -0.63 2.72
C ARG A 4 14.01 -0.50 2.89
N VAL A 5 14.76 -1.05 1.94
CA VAL A 5 16.23 -0.99 1.91
C VAL A 5 16.65 -0.51 0.54
N GLY A 6 17.53 0.49 0.51
CA GLY A 6 17.94 1.12 -0.74
C GLY A 6 19.29 1.79 -0.64
N ARG A 7 19.74 2.26 -1.80
CA ARG A 7 21.01 2.96 -1.96
C ARG A 7 20.83 4.19 -2.84
N GLU A 8 21.56 5.23 -2.48
CA GLU A 8 21.70 6.46 -3.25
C GLU A 8 22.96 6.39 -4.13
N PHE A 9 22.88 6.99 -5.32
CA PHE A 9 23.96 6.98 -6.29
C PHE A 9 23.90 8.14 -7.28
N GLY A 10 25.07 8.43 -7.87
CA GLY A 10 25.27 9.47 -8.88
C GLY A 10 25.48 10.86 -8.29
N GLY A 11 26.62 11.48 -8.60
CA GLY A 11 26.93 12.89 -8.27
C GLY A 11 26.54 13.33 -6.86
N ASN A 12 25.86 14.47 -6.72
CA ASN A 12 25.25 14.95 -5.47
C ASN A 12 24.04 14.09 -5.01
N ASP A 13 24.14 12.76 -5.04
CA ASP A 13 23.10 11.81 -4.58
C ASP A 13 21.70 12.06 -5.17
N ARG A 14 21.65 12.40 -6.47
CA ARG A 14 20.39 12.77 -7.14
C ARG A 14 19.48 11.58 -7.45
N HIS A 15 19.94 10.35 -7.30
CA HIS A 15 19.18 9.14 -7.60
C HIS A 15 19.17 8.19 -6.41
N GLN A 16 17.99 7.61 -6.14
CA GLN A 16 17.80 6.58 -5.13
C GLN A 16 17.11 5.38 -5.76
N MET A 17 17.55 4.17 -5.41
CA MET A 17 16.82 2.93 -5.69
C MET A 17 16.66 2.12 -4.43
N TYR A 18 15.50 1.49 -4.27
CA TYR A 18 15.19 0.67 -3.10
C TYR A 18 14.32 -0.52 -3.46
N GLY A 19 14.45 -1.59 -2.69
CA GLY A 19 13.48 -2.66 -2.60
C GLY A 19 12.63 -2.50 -1.34
N TYR A 20 11.39 -2.97 -1.38
CA TYR A 20 10.52 -2.97 -0.21
C TYR A 20 9.76 -4.27 -0.08
N VAL A 21 9.47 -4.63 1.17
CA VAL A 21 8.61 -5.75 1.53
C VAL A 21 7.63 -5.28 2.60
N ASN A 22 6.34 -5.50 2.36
CA ASN A 22 5.25 -5.19 3.26
C ASN A 22 4.43 -6.43 3.56
N VAL A 23 4.02 -6.58 4.81
CA VAL A 23 3.02 -7.56 5.26
C VAL A 23 1.84 -6.79 5.83
N LEU A 24 0.66 -7.04 5.28
CA LEU A 24 -0.60 -6.44 5.68
C LEU A 24 -1.52 -7.55 6.18
N HIS A 25 -2.17 -7.32 7.31
CA HIS A 25 -3.16 -8.23 7.87
C HIS A 25 -4.50 -7.49 7.98
N GLU A 26 -5.57 -8.15 7.56
CA GLU A 26 -6.94 -7.66 7.69
C GLU A 26 -7.47 -7.91 9.10
N PHE A 27 -7.95 -6.87 9.78
CA PHE A 27 -8.46 -6.97 11.14
C PHE A 27 -9.99 -6.76 11.23
N MET A 28 -10.66 -6.32 10.16
CA MET A 28 -12.09 -6.02 10.21
C MET A 28 -12.99 -7.22 10.52
N GLY A 29 -12.54 -8.45 10.22
CA GLY A 29 -13.30 -9.66 10.51
C GLY A 29 -14.64 -9.72 9.77
N GLU A 30 -15.71 -10.12 10.44
CA GLU A 30 -17.06 -10.08 9.86
C GLU A 30 -17.66 -8.69 9.95
N THR A 31 -18.15 -8.20 8.81
CA THR A 31 -18.83 -6.92 8.73
C THR A 31 -20.11 -7.10 7.92
N GLY A 32 -21.19 -6.44 8.34
CA GLY A 32 -22.47 -6.57 7.66
C GLY A 32 -23.15 -5.23 7.44
N VAL A 33 -24.01 -5.19 6.42
CA VAL A 33 -24.95 -4.09 6.17
C VAL A 33 -26.35 -4.61 6.45
N PHE A 34 -27.12 -3.80 7.16
CA PHE A 34 -28.50 -4.09 7.50
C PHE A 34 -29.40 -2.94 7.06
N ALA A 35 -30.46 -3.27 6.32
CA ALA A 35 -31.45 -2.31 5.84
C ALA A 35 -32.85 -2.85 6.13
N TYR A 36 -33.79 -1.95 6.45
CA TYR A 36 -35.18 -2.28 6.68
C TYR A 36 -36.07 -1.33 5.90
N ASP A 37 -37.12 -1.87 5.28
CA ASP A 37 -38.21 -1.12 4.69
C ASP A 37 -39.56 -1.84 4.87
N ASN A 38 -40.62 -1.30 4.24
CA ASN A 38 -41.98 -1.87 4.31
C ASN A 38 -42.11 -3.27 3.66
N SER A 39 -41.11 -3.71 2.87
CA SER A 39 -41.06 -5.04 2.26
C SER A 39 -40.29 -6.06 3.10
N GLY A 40 -39.51 -5.62 4.08
CA GLY A 40 -38.84 -6.48 5.05
C GLY A 40 -37.41 -6.06 5.39
N ALA A 41 -36.63 -7.01 5.90
CA ALA A 41 -35.24 -6.83 6.30
C ALA A 41 -34.29 -7.36 5.22
N PHE A 42 -33.30 -6.55 4.84
CA PHE A 42 -32.14 -7.00 4.08
C PHE A 42 -30.92 -7.05 5.00
N ARG A 43 -30.25 -8.22 5.01
CA ARG A 43 -28.99 -8.43 5.72
C ARG A 43 -27.98 -9.00 4.74
N SER A 44 -26.82 -8.35 4.63
CA SER A 44 -25.68 -8.84 3.86
C SER A 44 -24.44 -8.81 4.72
N GLU A 45 -23.74 -9.93 4.81
CA GLU A 45 -22.53 -10.07 5.61
C GLU A 45 -21.36 -10.42 4.70
N LYS A 46 -20.22 -9.80 4.98
CA LYS A 46 -18.97 -10.07 4.31
C LYS A 46 -17.89 -10.33 5.34
N THR A 47 -17.22 -11.47 5.18
CA THR A 47 -16.07 -11.84 5.99
C THR A 47 -14.80 -11.31 5.33
N ASN A 48 -14.15 -10.33 5.96
CA ASN A 48 -12.84 -9.84 5.56
C ASN A 48 -11.78 -10.56 6.39
N LYS A 49 -11.05 -11.47 5.74
CA LYS A 49 -9.95 -12.23 6.34
C LYS A 49 -8.82 -12.34 5.33
N GLY A 50 -7.59 -12.14 5.78
CA GLY A 50 -6.43 -12.31 4.92
C GLY A 50 -5.17 -11.70 5.50
N THR A 51 -4.04 -12.30 5.16
CA THR A 51 -2.73 -11.67 5.27
C THR A 51 -2.13 -11.65 3.89
N TRP A 52 -1.66 -10.49 3.46
CA TRP A 52 -1.06 -10.31 2.14
C TRP A 52 0.36 -9.78 2.29
N MET A 53 1.23 -10.26 1.42
CA MET A 53 2.59 -9.76 1.29
C MET A 53 2.72 -9.03 -0.04
N THR A 54 3.36 -7.86 -0.02
CA THR A 54 3.70 -7.11 -1.22
C THR A 54 5.20 -6.89 -1.23
N VAL A 55 5.84 -7.24 -2.35
CA VAL A 55 7.25 -6.94 -2.62
C VAL A 55 7.30 -6.07 -3.86
N GLY A 56 8.23 -5.14 -3.90
CA GLY A 56 8.43 -4.34 -5.09
C GLY A 56 9.73 -3.57 -5.06
N LEU A 57 9.95 -2.84 -6.14
CA LEU A 57 11.10 -1.98 -6.34
C LEU A 57 10.61 -0.55 -6.54
N GLY A 58 11.41 0.41 -6.13
CA GLY A 58 11.13 1.80 -6.40
C GLY A 58 12.40 2.60 -6.50
N GLY A 59 12.24 3.81 -7.00
CA GLY A 59 13.33 4.75 -7.07
C GLY A 59 12.82 6.16 -7.17
N SER A 60 13.75 7.09 -6.99
CA SER A 60 13.49 8.51 -7.19
C SER A 60 14.68 9.17 -7.85
N THR A 61 14.40 10.18 -8.64
CA THR A 61 15.40 11.05 -9.26
C THR A 61 15.06 12.50 -9.01
N GLN A 62 16.02 13.27 -8.52
CA GLN A 62 15.91 14.71 -8.40
C GLN A 62 16.26 15.35 -9.75
N LEU A 63 15.32 16.09 -10.34
CA LEU A 63 15.50 16.77 -11.62
C LEU A 63 16.16 18.14 -11.45
N ASN A 64 15.82 18.83 -10.36
CA ASN A 64 16.40 20.10 -9.93
C ASN A 64 16.22 20.25 -8.41
N ASP A 65 16.71 21.33 -7.83
CA ASP A 65 16.73 21.53 -6.37
C ASP A 65 15.34 21.49 -5.71
N GLN A 66 14.25 21.66 -6.47
CA GLN A 66 12.88 21.67 -5.96
C GLN A 66 11.98 20.58 -6.54
N THR A 67 12.44 19.80 -7.52
CA THR A 67 11.61 18.80 -8.22
C THR A 67 12.25 17.43 -8.17
N SER A 68 11.49 16.45 -7.70
CA SER A 68 11.84 15.04 -7.73
C SER A 68 10.71 14.21 -8.34
N VAL A 69 11.09 13.16 -9.07
CA VAL A 69 10.17 12.17 -9.62
C VAL A 69 10.44 10.85 -8.92
N PHE A 70 9.38 10.13 -8.55
CA PHE A 70 9.48 8.79 -7.97
C PHE A 70 8.66 7.79 -8.79
N PHE A 71 9.08 6.54 -8.76
CA PHE A 71 8.34 5.42 -9.33
C PHE A 71 8.37 4.23 -8.38
N VAL A 72 7.33 3.40 -8.46
CA VAL A 72 7.19 2.15 -7.72
C VAL A 72 6.59 1.12 -8.67
N VAL A 73 7.16 -0.07 -8.68
CA VAL A 73 6.73 -1.23 -9.47
C VAL A 73 6.60 -2.44 -8.55
#